data_AF-A0A7J6HC43-F1
#
_entry.id   AF-A0A7J6HC43-F1
#
_cell.length_a   1.000
_cell.length_b   1.000
_cell.length_c   1.000
_cell.angle_alpha   90.00
_cell.angle_beta   90.00
_cell.angle_gamma   90.00
#
_symmetry.space_group_name_H-M   'P 1'
#
loop_
_entity.id
_entity.type
_entity.pdbx_description
1 polymer ?
#
loop_
_entity_poly.entity_id
_entity_poly.type
_entity_poly.pdbx_seq_one_letter_code
_entity_poly.pdbx_strand_id
1 'polypeptide(L)'
;MDGIIDTIFVVHPLMPLIGKSIMVGAPNKPLELPIFPLLLGRKIVAGSCTGGVKETQAMINFAAKQNITSHIELIPIHYKKEESIGSDDLRKIVS
;
A
#
# COMPACT_ATOMS: atom_id res chain seq x y z
N MET A 1 -4.94 2.55 -19.25
CA MET A 1 -4.70 1.31 -18.47
C MET A 1 -4.27 1.74 -17.09
N ASP A 2 -5.23 1.74 -16.19
CA ASP A 2 -5.13 2.23 -14.83
C ASP A 2 -4.46 1.15 -13.96
N GLY A 3 -3.51 1.55 -13.14
CA GLY A 3 -2.75 0.65 -12.26
C GLY A 3 -3.45 0.42 -10.93
N ILE A 4 -3.14 -0.68 -10.26
CA ILE A 4 -3.63 -1.01 -8.92
C ILE A 4 -2.48 -0.82 -7.93
N ILE A 5 -2.73 -0.10 -6.83
CA ILE A 5 -1.79 0.02 -5.71
C ILE A 5 -2.27 -0.93 -4.62
N ASP A 6 -1.48 -1.95 -4.31
CA ASP A 6 -1.80 -2.95 -3.30
C ASP A 6 -1.08 -2.62 -1.98
N THR A 7 -1.88 -2.27 -0.98
CA THR A 7 -1.44 -1.89 0.37
C THR A 7 -1.74 -2.98 1.41
N ILE A 8 -2.15 -4.18 1.00
CA ILE A 8 -2.55 -5.25 1.92
C ILE A 8 -1.31 -5.94 2.51
N PHE A 9 -1.20 -5.95 3.84
CA PHE A 9 -0.09 -6.57 4.58
C PHE A 9 -0.33 -8.06 4.93
N VAL A 10 -1.44 -8.64 4.48
CA VAL A 10 -1.83 -10.04 4.71
C VAL A 10 -1.82 -10.81 3.39
N VAL A 11 -1.53 -12.11 3.43
CA VAL A 11 -1.62 -12.98 2.26
C VAL A 11 -3.05 -12.97 1.74
N HIS A 12 -3.22 -12.59 0.47
CA HIS A 12 -4.50 -12.52 -0.20
C HIS A 12 -4.34 -13.01 -1.65
N PRO A 13 -5.42 -13.49 -2.30
CA PRO A 13 -5.33 -14.00 -3.66
C PRO A 13 -4.98 -12.87 -4.64
N LEU A 14 -3.89 -13.05 -5.39
CA LEU A 14 -3.43 -12.06 -6.39
C LEU A 14 -4.19 -12.17 -7.71
N MET A 15 -4.91 -13.26 -7.97
CA MET A 15 -5.63 -13.48 -9.24
C MET A 15 -6.54 -12.32 -9.69
N PRO A 16 -7.34 -11.67 -8.81
CA PRO A 16 -8.11 -10.48 -9.17
C PRO A 16 -7.27 -9.20 -9.35
N LEU A 17 -6.07 -9.14 -8.77
CA LEU A 17 -5.18 -7.96 -8.77
C LEU A 17 -4.08 -8.05 -9.84
N ILE A 18 -3.99 -9.18 -10.54
CA ILE A 18 -3.04 -9.41 -11.62
C ILE A 18 -3.44 -8.51 -12.79
N GLY A 19 -2.66 -7.44 -13.00
CA GLY A 19 -2.87 -6.35 -13.95
C GLY A 19 -1.59 -5.52 -14.11
N LYS A 20 -1.64 -4.20 -13.92
CA LYS A 20 -0.47 -3.37 -13.57
C LYS A 20 -0.53 -3.11 -12.06
N SER A 21 0.01 -3.99 -11.24
CA SER A 21 -0.04 -3.85 -9.78
C SER A 21 1.29 -3.37 -9.20
N ILE A 22 1.21 -2.44 -8.26
CA ILE A 22 2.34 -1.94 -7.47
C ILE A 22 2.12 -2.40 -6.03
N MET A 23 2.98 -3.31 -5.57
CA MET A 23 2.93 -3.89 -4.24
C MET A 23 3.71 -3.00 -3.27
N VAL A 24 2.97 -2.42 -2.33
CA VAL A 24 3.48 -1.57 -1.24
C VAL A 24 3.31 -2.27 0.11
N GLY A 25 2.32 -3.17 0.22
CA GLY A 25 2.16 -4.06 1.36
C GLY A 25 3.26 -5.11 1.46
N ALA A 26 3.74 -5.36 2.67
CA ALA A 26 4.77 -6.36 2.97
C ALA A 26 4.21 -7.48 3.86
N PRO A 27 3.73 -8.60 3.28
CA PRO A 27 3.29 -9.75 4.06
C PRO A 27 4.47 -10.57 4.61
N ASN A 28 4.29 -11.13 5.80
CA ASN A 28 5.30 -11.98 6.46
C ASN A 28 5.51 -13.36 5.80
N LYS A 29 4.68 -13.72 4.82
CA LYS A 29 4.75 -14.99 4.08
C LYS A 29 4.89 -14.71 2.58
N PRO A 30 5.63 -15.54 1.83
CA PRO A 30 5.75 -15.37 0.38
C PRO A 30 4.38 -15.46 -0.30
N LEU A 31 4.09 -14.50 -1.18
CA LEU A 31 2.88 -14.50 -1.99
C LEU A 31 3.05 -15.45 -3.18
N GLU A 32 2.03 -16.26 -3.46
CA GLU A 32 2.00 -17.11 -4.64
C GLU A 32 1.59 -16.30 -5.87
N LEU A 33 2.53 -16.11 -6.80
CA LEU A 33 2.32 -15.41 -8.06
C LEU A 33 2.03 -16.42 -9.19
N PRO A 34 0.81 -16.49 -9.72
CA PRO A 34 0.52 -17.39 -10.83
C PRO A 34 1.11 -16.81 -12.12
N ILE A 35 2.14 -17.50 -12.65
CA ILE A 35 2.92 -17.09 -13.83
C ILE A 35 2.10 -17.13 -15.11
N PHE A 36 1.21 -18.12 -15.25
CA PHE A 36 0.44 -18.34 -16.46
C PHE A 36 -0.54 -17.19 -16.78
N PRO A 37 -1.32 -16.66 -15.80
CA PRO A 37 -2.09 -15.42 -15.97
C PRO A 37 -1.25 -14.17 -16.28
N LEU A 38 -0.02 -14.08 -15.77
CA LEU A 38 0.87 -12.94 -16.04
C LEU A 38 1.33 -12.92 -17.50
N LEU A 39 1.74 -14.09 -18.02
CA LEU A 39 2.18 -14.26 -19.40
C LEU A 39 1.04 -14.08 -20.41
N LEU A 40 -0.09 -14.75 -20.19
CA LEU A 40 -1.26 -14.64 -21.09
C LEU A 40 -1.86 -13.23 -21.08
N GLY A 41 -1.84 -12.55 -19.93
CA GLY A 41 -2.41 -11.22 -19.78
C GLY A 41 -1.48 -10.05 -20.12
N ARG A 42 -0.19 -10.28 -20.38
CA ARG A 42 0.86 -9.23 -20.50
C ARG A 42 0.84 -8.25 -19.32
N LYS A 43 0.82 -8.81 -18.10
CA LYS A 43 0.61 -8.09 -16.85
C LYS A 43 1.95 -7.80 -16.15
N ILE A 44 2.00 -6.76 -15.34
CA ILE A 44 3.20 -6.25 -14.66
C ILE A 44 2.92 -6.18 -13.15
N VAL A 45 3.81 -6.78 -12.36
CA VAL A 45 3.84 -6.64 -10.90
C VAL A 45 5.15 -5.95 -10.54
N ALA A 46 5.07 -4.81 -9.86
CA ALA A 46 6.21 -4.03 -9.39
C ALA A 46 6.14 -3.89 -7.86
N GLY A 47 7.28 -3.77 -7.18
CA GLY A 47 7.34 -3.50 -5.75
C GLY A 47 7.97 -2.14 -5.47
N SER A 48 7.47 -1.42 -4.46
CA SER A 48 8.07 -0.16 -3.99
C SER A 48 7.88 -0.03 -2.47
N CYS A 49 8.98 0.14 -1.75
CA CYS A 49 8.97 0.21 -0.28
C CYS A 49 9.03 1.65 0.24
N THR A 50 9.87 2.50 -0.35
CA THR A 50 10.02 3.91 0.06
C THR A 50 10.62 4.70 -1.10
N GLY A 51 10.18 5.96 -1.28
CA GLY A 51 10.75 6.88 -2.27
C GLY A 51 12.04 7.55 -1.77
N GLY A 52 12.89 8.00 -2.69
CA GLY A 52 14.10 8.76 -2.34
C GLY A 52 13.77 10.14 -1.74
N VAL A 53 14.73 10.76 -1.05
CA VAL A 53 14.55 12.08 -0.40
C VAL A 53 14.00 13.14 -1.36
N LYS A 54 14.50 13.17 -2.60
CA LYS A 54 14.04 14.11 -3.63
C LYS A 54 12.60 13.84 -4.07
N GLU A 55 12.21 12.56 -4.18
CA GLU A 55 10.86 12.15 -4.56
C GLU A 55 9.86 12.46 -3.44
N THR A 56 10.23 12.18 -2.19
CA THR A 56 9.44 12.53 -1.00
C THR A 56 9.22 14.04 -0.92
N GLN A 57 10.24 14.85 -1.18
CA GLN A 57 10.07 16.30 -1.20
C GLN A 57 9.13 16.76 -2.32
N ALA A 58 9.20 16.14 -3.51
CA ALA A 58 8.27 16.43 -4.60
C ALA A 58 6.82 16.04 -4.25
N MET A 59 6.63 14.90 -3.58
CA MET A 59 5.34 14.42 -3.08
C MET A 59 4.74 15.37 -2.03
N ILE A 60 5.54 15.83 -1.05
CA ILE A 60 5.10 16.83 -0.06
C ILE A 60 4.69 18.14 -0.74
N ASN A 61 5.52 18.62 -1.68
CA ASN A 61 5.24 19.86 -2.41
C ASN A 61 3.96 19.76 -3.25
N PHE A 62 3.68 18.59 -3.83
CA PHE A 62 2.45 18.33 -4.56
C PHE A 62 1.24 18.27 -3.63
N ALA A 63 1.36 17.55 -2.50
CA ALA A 63 0.31 17.45 -1.49
C ALA A 63 -0.09 18.82 -0.93
N ALA A 64 0.90 19.68 -0.63
CA ALA A 64 0.66 21.05 -0.18
C ALA A 64 -0.07 21.90 -1.23
N LYS A 65 0.25 21.76 -2.52
CA LYS A 65 -0.41 22.50 -3.61
C LYS A 65 -1.86 22.04 -3.84
N GLN A 66 -2.14 20.76 -3.67
CA GLN A 66 -3.44 20.16 -3.93
C GLN A 66 -4.30 20.01 -2.66
N ASN A 67 -3.84 20.54 -1.51
CA ASN A 67 -4.48 20.40 -0.20
C ASN A 67 -4.76 18.93 0.19
N ILE A 68 -3.87 18.01 -0.20
CA ILE A 68 -3.96 16.60 0.19
C ILE A 68 -3.45 16.49 1.62
N THR A 69 -4.32 16.08 2.54
CA THR A 69 -4.00 15.88 3.95
C THR A 69 -4.45 14.48 4.37
N SER A 70 -3.72 13.88 5.32
CA SER A 70 -4.11 12.60 5.89
C SER A 70 -5.15 12.79 6.98
N HIS A 71 -6.09 11.85 7.10
CA HIS A 71 -6.91 11.75 8.29
C HIS A 71 -6.01 11.32 9.47
N ILE A 72 -5.94 12.15 10.52
CA ILE A 72 -5.08 11.91 11.68
C ILE A 72 -5.90 11.75 12.95
N GLU A 73 -5.45 10.85 13.81
CA GLU A 73 -5.90 10.74 15.20
C GLU A 73 -4.73 11.11 16.11
N LEU A 74 -4.87 12.18 16.89
CA LEU A 74 -3.82 12.66 17.79
C LEU A 74 -3.89 11.88 19.11
N ILE A 75 -2.91 11.00 19.32
CA ILE A 75 -2.80 10.19 20.53
C ILE A 75 -1.80 10.88 21.50
N PRO A 76 -2.22 11.23 22.74
CA PRO A 76 -1.33 11.82 23.74
C PRO A 76 -0.16 10.90 24.09
N ILE A 77 0.99 11.44 24.45
CA ILE A 77 2.20 10.63 24.74
C ILE A 77 2.03 9.67 25.93
N HIS A 78 1.10 9.96 26.83
CA HIS A 78 0.77 9.13 28.00
C HIS A 78 -0.39 8.16 27.74
N TYR A 79 -0.94 8.15 26.54
CA TYR A 79 -2.00 7.24 26.16
C TYR A 79 -1.42 5.85 25.88
N LYS A 80 -1.71 4.90 26.78
CA LYS A 80 -1.43 3.49 26.55
C LYS A 80 -2.58 2.89 25.73
N LYS A 81 -2.32 2.56 24.47
CA LYS A 81 -3.20 1.68 23.68
C LYS A 81 -2.76 0.24 23.99
N GLU A 82 -3.63 -0.54 24.63
CA GLU A 82 -3.38 -1.98 24.94
C GLU A 82 -3.43 -2.86 23.68
N GLU A 83 -3.78 -2.27 22.54
CA GLU A 83 -3.96 -2.95 21.28
C GLU A 83 -2.84 -2.51 20.33
N SER A 84 -1.93 -3.45 20.04
CA SER A 84 -1.02 -3.36 18.90
C SER A 84 -1.82 -2.86 17.72
N ILE A 85 -1.31 -1.86 17.00
CA ILE A 85 -1.93 -1.36 15.75
C ILE A 85 -2.00 -2.55 14.80
N GLY A 86 -3.10 -3.28 14.87
CA GLY A 86 -3.33 -4.52 14.15
C GLY A 86 -3.71 -4.17 12.73
N SER A 87 -3.43 -5.09 11.83
CA SER A 87 -3.80 -5.03 10.41
C SER A 87 -5.27 -4.68 10.14
N ASP A 88 -6.15 -4.76 11.15
CA ASP A 88 -7.56 -4.38 11.06
C ASP A 88 -7.80 -2.85 11.13
N ASP A 89 -6.94 -2.07 11.78
CA ASP A 89 -7.05 -0.59 11.78
C ASP A 89 -6.70 0.02 10.41
N LEU A 90 -5.90 -0.68 9.59
CA LEU A 90 -5.60 -0.26 8.21
C LEU A 90 -6.80 -0.37 7.26
N ARG A 91 -7.77 -1.27 7.53
CA ARG A 91 -8.98 -1.40 6.68
C ARG A 91 -9.91 -0.19 6.77
N LYS A 92 -9.91 0.53 7.90
CA LYS A 92 -10.71 1.75 8.07
C LYS A 92 -10.14 2.96 7.34
N ILE A 93 -8.87 2.93 6.94
CA ILE A 93 -8.19 4.03 6.25
C ILE A 93 -8.45 4.00 4.73
N VAL A 94 -8.91 2.86 4.18
CA VAL A 94 -9.09 2.65 2.73
C VAL A 94 -10.57 2.53 2.32
N SER A 95 -11.51 2.83 3.20
CA SER A 95 -12.96 2.87 2.89
C SER A 95 -13.51 4.28 2.87
#